data_AF-Q7P4U3-F1
#
_entry.id   AF-Q7P4U3-F1
#
_cell.length_a   1.000
_cell.length_b   1.000
_cell.length_c   1.000
_cell.angle_alpha   90.00
_cell.angle_beta   90.00
_cell.angle_gamma   90.00
#
_symmetry.space_group_name_H-M   'P 1'
#
loop_
_entity.id
_entity.type
_entity.pdbx_description
1 polymer ?
#
loop_
_entity_poly.entity_id
_entity_poly.type
_entity_poly.pdbx_seq_one_letter_code
_entity_poly.pdbx_strand_id
1 'polypeptide(L)'
;MIVVAIVVYVPFGLDKEGNPGSFLRPNFLIMFSTLAVFGLLFGEIGDRIPIWDEFIGGGTILVFVLAAVFGTYKLVPENFMKAVNIFYNKQPVNFLEMFIPALIVGSVLTVDRKTLIKSISGYIPLIIIGVTGASIGGIVVGFIFGKTPIDVMMNYVLPIMGGGTGAGAIPMSEIWSSKTGRPASEWFAFAISILSIANIIAILSGALLKKLGEVKQNLTGNGELIIDNSKESYKQNKRKFDFKKAQETLVLELTPKGLKGPRAQKFS
;
A
#
# COMPACT_ATOMS: atom_id res chain seq x y z
N MET A 1 -21.90 5.78 12.82
CA MET A 1 -21.39 5.39 14.15
C MET A 1 -22.06 4.14 14.70
N ILE A 2 -23.40 4.08 14.77
CA ILE A 2 -24.13 2.90 15.28
C ILE A 2 -23.77 1.60 14.53
N VAL A 3 -23.66 1.63 13.20
CA VAL A 3 -23.33 0.44 12.39
C VAL A 3 -21.91 -0.08 12.68
N VAL A 4 -20.90 0.79 12.73
CA VAL A 4 -19.52 0.38 13.07
C VAL A 4 -19.42 -0.05 14.53
N ALA A 5 -20.11 0.63 15.45
CA ALA A 5 -20.17 0.21 16.84
C ALA A 5 -20.80 -1.20 16.96
N ILE A 6 -21.89 -1.48 16.24
CA ILE A 6 -22.50 -2.82 16.23
C ILE A 6 -21.56 -3.84 15.60
N VAL A 7 -20.98 -3.55 14.42
CA VAL A 7 -20.16 -4.50 13.66
C VAL A 7 -18.80 -4.76 14.32
N VAL A 8 -18.28 -3.84 15.14
CA VAL A 8 -16.99 -4.00 15.83
C VAL A 8 -17.18 -4.42 17.30
N TYR A 9 -18.07 -3.78 18.06
CA TYR A 9 -18.23 -4.08 19.49
C TYR A 9 -19.14 -5.28 19.78
N VAL A 10 -20.16 -5.58 18.97
CA VAL A 10 -21.02 -6.75 19.24
C VAL A 10 -20.29 -8.09 19.00
N PRO A 11 -19.49 -8.26 17.93
CA PRO A 11 -18.80 -9.53 17.70
C PRO A 11 -17.45 -9.67 18.41
N PHE A 12 -16.81 -8.56 18.84
CA PHE A 12 -15.48 -8.58 19.48
C PHE A 12 -15.43 -7.97 20.90
N GLY A 13 -16.57 -7.51 21.43
CA GLY A 13 -16.69 -6.97 22.78
C GLY A 13 -16.69 -8.05 23.88
N LEU A 14 -16.59 -7.60 25.13
CA LEU A 14 -16.78 -8.47 26.30
C LEU A 14 -18.26 -8.75 26.48
N ASP A 15 -18.63 -9.97 26.89
CA ASP A 15 -20.00 -10.24 27.31
C ASP A 15 -20.30 -9.58 28.67
N LYS A 16 -21.56 -9.62 29.10
CA LYS A 16 -22.00 -9.03 30.38
C LYS A 16 -21.36 -9.68 31.62
N GLU A 17 -20.59 -10.74 31.44
CA GLU A 17 -19.96 -11.56 32.49
C GLU A 17 -18.42 -11.41 32.50
N GLY A 18 -17.86 -10.56 31.63
CA GLY A 18 -16.41 -10.30 31.58
C GLY A 18 -15.62 -11.40 30.86
N ASN A 19 -16.29 -12.36 30.21
CA ASN A 19 -15.62 -13.30 29.33
C ASN A 19 -15.40 -12.64 27.96
N PRO A 20 -14.34 -13.02 27.21
CA PRO A 20 -14.15 -12.57 25.85
C PRO A 20 -15.28 -13.14 24.97
N GLY A 21 -16.37 -12.37 24.89
CA GLY A 21 -17.58 -12.68 24.13
C GLY A 21 -17.31 -12.63 22.63
N SER A 22 -16.54 -13.58 22.10
CA SER A 22 -16.42 -13.79 20.67
C SER A 22 -17.69 -14.50 20.17
N PHE A 23 -18.78 -13.75 19.96
CA PHE A 23 -19.93 -14.29 19.24
C PHE A 23 -19.54 -14.72 17.82
N LEU A 24 -18.49 -14.10 17.26
CA LEU A 24 -17.87 -14.46 15.99
C LEU A 24 -16.37 -14.77 16.18
N ARG A 25 -15.95 -15.96 15.71
CA ARG A 25 -14.52 -16.30 15.65
C ARG A 25 -13.85 -15.45 14.58
N PRO A 26 -12.73 -14.76 14.86
CA PRO A 26 -12.02 -14.00 13.85
C PRO A 26 -11.55 -14.95 12.73
N ASN A 27 -12.15 -14.83 11.56
CA ASN A 27 -11.74 -15.52 10.35
C ASN A 27 -11.58 -14.51 9.22
N PHE A 28 -11.02 -14.95 8.10
CA PHE A 28 -10.70 -14.06 6.99
C PHE A 28 -11.91 -13.23 6.53
N LEU A 29 -13.08 -13.87 6.36
CA LEU A 29 -14.30 -13.20 5.88
C LEU A 29 -14.80 -12.16 6.86
N ILE A 30 -14.86 -12.49 8.15
CA ILE A 30 -15.33 -11.56 9.19
C ILE A 30 -14.39 -10.35 9.29
N MET A 31 -13.07 -10.57 9.26
CA MET A 31 -12.09 -9.48 9.31
C MET A 31 -12.20 -8.60 8.06
N PHE A 32 -12.25 -9.21 6.87
CA PHE A 32 -12.39 -8.47 5.61
C PHE A 32 -13.67 -7.64 5.58
N SER A 33 -14.82 -8.23 5.91
CA SER A 33 -16.11 -7.52 5.92
C SER A 33 -16.15 -6.41 6.97
N THR A 34 -15.62 -6.65 8.17
CA THR A 34 -15.60 -5.64 9.25
C THR A 34 -14.74 -4.43 8.86
N LEU A 35 -13.54 -4.68 8.33
CA LEU A 35 -12.64 -3.64 7.86
C LEU A 35 -13.20 -2.93 6.63
N ALA A 36 -13.87 -3.64 5.71
CA ALA A 36 -14.53 -3.05 4.56
C ALA A 36 -15.69 -2.13 4.96
N VAL A 37 -16.53 -2.53 5.91
CA VAL A 37 -17.62 -1.67 6.44
C VAL A 37 -17.04 -0.41 7.09
N PHE A 38 -15.98 -0.54 7.88
CA PHE A 38 -15.29 0.61 8.46
C PHE A 38 -14.75 1.54 7.37
N GLY A 39 -14.01 0.98 6.40
CA GLY A 39 -13.41 1.74 5.30
C GLY A 39 -14.45 2.44 4.42
N LEU A 40 -15.53 1.75 4.05
CA LEU A 40 -16.60 2.33 3.23
C LEU A 40 -17.35 3.42 3.98
N LEU A 41 -17.68 3.21 5.27
CA LEU A 41 -18.41 4.21 6.04
C LEU A 41 -17.60 5.50 6.19
N PHE A 42 -16.36 5.39 6.65
CA PHE A 42 -15.52 6.57 6.87
C PHE A 42 -14.96 7.15 5.58
N GLY A 43 -14.82 6.33 4.54
CA GLY A 43 -14.49 6.77 3.19
C GLY A 43 -15.56 7.72 2.65
N GLU A 44 -16.81 7.27 2.66
CA GLU A 44 -17.96 8.07 2.22
C GLU A 44 -18.11 9.36 3.03
N ILE A 45 -17.85 9.31 4.34
CA ILE A 45 -17.86 10.51 5.19
C ILE A 45 -16.76 11.48 4.78
N GLY A 46 -15.54 10.99 4.53
CA GLY A 46 -14.41 11.85 4.18
C GLY A 46 -14.56 12.50 2.82
N ASP A 47 -15.12 11.78 1.84
CA ASP A 47 -15.41 12.34 0.51
C ASP A 47 -16.54 13.38 0.56
N ARG A 48 -17.43 13.33 1.55
CA ARG A 48 -18.54 14.29 1.71
C ARG A 48 -18.17 15.58 2.42
N ILE A 49 -17.00 15.65 3.07
CA ILE A 49 -16.56 16.85 3.79
C ILE A 49 -15.77 17.72 2.80
N PRO A 50 -16.31 18.86 2.31
CA PRO A 50 -15.72 19.57 1.17
C PRO A 50 -14.27 20.03 1.40
N ILE A 51 -13.98 20.58 2.58
CA ILE A 51 -12.62 21.03 2.94
C ILE A 51 -11.64 19.85 3.06
N TRP A 52 -12.12 18.70 3.52
CA TRP A 52 -11.28 17.53 3.73
C TRP A 52 -10.95 16.85 2.41
N ASP A 53 -11.96 16.64 1.56
CA ASP A 53 -11.77 16.06 0.24
C ASP A 53 -10.83 16.90 -0.62
N GLU A 54 -11.03 18.22 -0.62
CA GLU A 54 -10.31 19.11 -1.52
C GLU A 54 -8.86 19.43 -1.09
N PHE A 55 -8.50 19.31 0.19
CA PHE A 55 -7.17 19.72 0.68
C PHE A 55 -6.35 18.61 1.35
N ILE A 56 -7.01 17.65 1.99
CA ILE A 56 -6.33 16.61 2.77
C ILE A 56 -6.24 15.31 1.95
N GLY A 57 -7.23 15.06 1.09
CA GLY A 57 -7.27 13.94 0.13
C GLY A 57 -8.33 12.89 0.45
N GLY A 58 -9.49 13.35 0.93
CA GLY A 58 -10.75 12.61 0.90
C GLY A 58 -10.86 11.43 1.86
N GLY A 59 -11.75 10.52 1.50
CA GLY A 59 -12.17 9.36 2.27
C GLY A 59 -11.03 8.45 2.65
N THR A 60 -10.12 8.14 1.73
CA THR A 60 -8.99 7.24 1.97
C THR A 60 -8.10 7.75 3.12
N ILE A 61 -7.81 9.05 3.16
CA ILE A 61 -6.97 9.63 4.21
C ILE A 61 -7.73 9.76 5.52
N LEU A 62 -9.05 10.03 5.47
CA LEU A 62 -9.88 10.01 6.67
C LEU A 62 -9.90 8.63 7.32
N VAL A 63 -10.09 7.56 6.53
CA VAL A 63 -10.06 6.17 7.00
C VAL A 63 -8.71 5.85 7.65
N PHE A 64 -7.59 6.26 7.03
CA PHE A 64 -6.26 6.07 7.58
C PHE A 64 -6.08 6.76 8.94
N VAL A 65 -6.43 8.04 9.04
CA VAL A 65 -6.31 8.82 10.27
C VAL A 65 -7.21 8.26 11.37
N LEU A 66 -8.46 7.91 11.04
CA LEU A 66 -9.40 7.35 12.01
C LEU A 66 -8.98 5.96 12.48
N ALA A 67 -8.44 5.11 11.60
CA ALA A 67 -7.89 3.83 12.00
C ALA A 67 -6.73 4.00 13.01
N ALA A 68 -5.84 4.98 12.76
CA ALA A 68 -4.77 5.31 13.69
C ALA A 68 -5.31 5.82 15.04
N VAL A 69 -6.26 6.77 15.03
CA VAL A 69 -6.91 7.30 16.24
C VAL A 69 -7.59 6.18 17.04
N PHE A 70 -8.34 5.30 16.37
CA PHE A 70 -9.04 4.20 17.02
C PHE A 70 -8.05 3.21 17.67
N GLY A 71 -6.94 2.93 16.99
CA GLY A 71 -5.87 2.09 17.53
C GLY A 71 -5.12 2.72 18.71
N THR A 72 -4.76 4.00 18.63
CA THR A 72 -4.01 4.71 19.67
C THR A 72 -4.82 4.94 20.94
N TYR A 73 -6.08 5.36 20.81
CA TYR A 73 -6.96 5.67 21.95
C TYR A 73 -7.75 4.46 22.46
N LYS A 74 -7.46 3.25 21.96
CA LYS A 74 -8.15 2.00 22.34
C LYS A 74 -9.68 2.10 22.20
N LEU A 75 -10.16 2.77 21.15
CA LEU A 75 -11.58 2.94 20.83
C LEU A 75 -12.20 1.69 20.19
N VAL A 76 -11.47 0.57 20.19
CA VAL A 76 -11.90 -0.73 19.70
C VAL A 76 -11.46 -1.81 20.68
N PRO A 77 -12.20 -2.93 20.79
CA PRO A 77 -11.84 -4.01 21.70
C PRO A 77 -10.43 -4.55 21.44
N GLU A 78 -9.70 -4.91 22.50
CA GLU A 78 -8.34 -5.43 22.37
C GLU A 78 -8.31 -6.75 21.56
N ASN A 79 -9.35 -7.58 21.69
CA ASN A 79 -9.52 -8.80 20.91
C ASN A 79 -9.62 -8.51 19.40
N PHE A 80 -10.28 -7.42 19.03
CA PHE A 80 -10.35 -6.97 17.64
C PHE A 80 -8.96 -6.53 17.15
N MET A 81 -8.23 -5.74 17.94
CA MET A 81 -6.86 -5.32 17.57
C MET A 81 -5.89 -6.49 17.42
N LYS A 82 -6.01 -7.51 18.27
CA LYS A 82 -5.26 -8.78 18.12
C LYS A 82 -5.62 -9.48 16.81
N ALA A 83 -6.91 -9.55 16.48
CA ALA A 83 -7.36 -10.14 15.23
C ALA A 83 -6.87 -9.35 13.99
N VAL A 84 -6.89 -8.02 14.02
CA VAL A 84 -6.33 -7.16 12.96
C VAL A 84 -4.83 -7.42 12.80
N ASN A 85 -4.06 -7.46 13.90
CA ASN A 85 -2.64 -7.76 13.85
C ASN A 85 -2.35 -9.13 13.24
N ILE A 86 -3.15 -10.15 13.57
CA ILE A 86 -3.03 -11.48 12.96
C ILE A 86 -3.34 -11.43 11.47
N PHE A 87 -4.41 -10.72 11.07
CA PHE A 87 -4.86 -10.60 9.69
C PHE A 87 -3.82 -9.93 8.78
N TYR A 88 -3.11 -8.90 9.28
CA TYR A 88 -2.11 -8.16 8.51
C TYR A 88 -0.68 -8.71 8.63
N ASN A 89 -0.28 -9.25 9.78
CA ASN A 89 1.14 -9.56 10.04
C ASN A 89 1.47 -11.06 10.15
N LYS A 90 0.48 -11.95 10.31
CA LYS A 90 0.77 -13.37 10.59
C LYS A 90 0.92 -14.20 9.30
N GLN A 91 2.10 -14.81 9.14
CA GLN A 91 2.43 -15.74 8.06
C GLN A 91 1.85 -17.15 8.30
N PRO A 92 1.64 -17.99 7.27
CA PRO A 92 2.30 -18.02 5.94
C PRO A 92 1.64 -17.22 4.81
N VAL A 93 0.39 -16.76 4.95
CA VAL A 93 -0.26 -15.87 3.97
C VAL A 93 -1.07 -14.84 4.76
N ASN A 94 -0.51 -13.65 4.94
CA ASN A 94 -1.26 -12.52 5.49
C ASN A 94 -1.98 -11.76 4.38
N PHE A 95 -2.91 -10.88 4.75
CA PHE A 95 -3.71 -10.13 3.78
C PHE A 95 -2.85 -9.26 2.85
N LEU A 96 -1.77 -8.63 3.36
CA LEU A 96 -0.91 -7.76 2.55
C LEU A 96 -0.14 -8.53 1.48
N GLU A 97 0.40 -9.69 1.85
CA GLU A 97 1.14 -10.60 0.96
C GLU A 97 0.24 -11.21 -0.13
N MET A 98 -1.08 -11.27 0.08
CA MET A 98 -2.03 -11.66 -0.95
C MET A 98 -2.50 -10.47 -1.80
N PHE A 99 -2.83 -9.35 -1.15
CA PHE A 99 -3.47 -8.20 -1.78
C PHE A 99 -2.52 -7.41 -2.69
N ILE A 100 -1.27 -7.17 -2.25
CA ILE A 100 -0.29 -6.40 -3.02
C ILE A 100 0.05 -7.11 -4.34
N PRO A 101 0.41 -8.41 -4.37
CA PRO A 101 0.66 -9.10 -5.63
C PRO A 101 -0.59 -9.19 -6.52
N ALA A 102 -1.78 -9.36 -5.96
CA ALA A 102 -3.03 -9.37 -6.74
C ALA A 102 -3.25 -8.04 -7.47
N LEU A 103 -3.00 -6.90 -6.81
CA LEU A 103 -3.06 -5.58 -7.44
C LEU A 103 -1.97 -5.39 -8.49
N ILE A 104 -0.73 -5.83 -8.21
CA ILE A 104 0.37 -5.74 -9.18
C ILE A 104 0.04 -6.55 -10.42
N VAL A 105 -0.33 -7.82 -10.27
CA VAL A 105 -0.68 -8.71 -11.40
C VAL A 105 -1.90 -8.15 -12.14
N GLY A 106 -2.93 -7.69 -11.42
CA GLY A 106 -4.10 -7.06 -12.04
C GLY A 106 -3.74 -5.84 -12.87
N SER A 107 -2.92 -4.93 -12.33
CA SER A 107 -2.49 -3.72 -13.05
C SER A 107 -1.61 -4.04 -14.26
N VAL A 108 -0.65 -4.96 -14.13
CA VAL A 108 0.26 -5.35 -15.22
C VAL A 108 -0.47 -6.07 -16.36
N LEU A 109 -1.45 -6.93 -16.05
CA LEU A 109 -2.23 -7.64 -17.09
C LEU A 109 -3.10 -6.69 -17.93
N THR A 110 -3.41 -5.49 -17.45
CA THR A 110 -4.17 -4.48 -18.20
C THR A 110 -3.33 -3.65 -19.17
N VAL A 111 -1.99 -3.76 -19.12
CA VAL A 111 -1.07 -2.96 -19.93
C VAL A 111 -0.37 -3.82 -20.99
N ASP A 112 -0.32 -3.34 -22.24
CA ASP A 112 0.40 -4.01 -23.32
C ASP A 112 1.91 -4.13 -23.01
N ARG A 113 2.50 -5.30 -23.28
CA ARG A 113 3.91 -5.61 -23.00
C ARG A 113 4.89 -4.57 -23.53
N LYS A 114 4.64 -3.99 -24.72
CA LYS A 114 5.52 -2.97 -25.32
C LYS A 114 5.51 -1.68 -24.51
N THR A 115 4.33 -1.25 -24.09
CA THR A 115 4.14 -0.07 -23.23
C THR A 115 4.80 -0.29 -21.88
N LEU A 116 4.59 -1.46 -21.27
CA LEU A 116 5.20 -1.83 -19.98
C LEU A 116 6.73 -1.74 -19.99
N ILE A 117 7.38 -2.32 -21.00
CA ILE A 117 8.85 -2.28 -21.13
C ILE A 117 9.34 -0.84 -21.29
N LYS A 118 8.63 -0.03 -22.08
CA LYS A 118 8.91 1.41 -22.27
C LYS A 118 8.70 2.20 -20.96
N SER A 119 7.71 1.83 -20.13
CA SER A 119 7.51 2.44 -18.82
C SER A 119 8.68 2.18 -17.89
N ILE A 120 9.11 0.91 -17.80
CA ILE A 120 10.16 0.50 -16.87
C ILE A 120 11.48 1.21 -17.19
N SER A 121 11.85 1.32 -18.47
CA SER A 121 13.08 1.99 -18.86
C SER A 121 13.07 3.50 -18.56
N GLY A 122 11.91 4.16 -18.65
CA GLY A 122 11.76 5.57 -18.25
C GLY A 122 11.67 5.77 -16.74
N TYR A 123 11.17 4.78 -16.00
CA TYR A 123 10.95 4.87 -14.56
C TYR A 123 12.24 4.80 -13.74
N ILE A 124 13.24 4.00 -14.17
CA ILE A 124 14.52 3.89 -13.46
C ILE A 124 15.27 5.24 -13.36
N PRO A 125 15.47 5.99 -14.47
CA PRO A 125 16.06 7.33 -14.39
C PRO A 125 15.26 8.28 -13.50
N LEU A 126 13.92 8.19 -13.53
CA LEU A 126 13.06 9.04 -12.70
C LEU A 126 13.28 8.79 -11.20
N ILE A 127 13.41 7.52 -10.78
CA ILE A 127 13.74 7.17 -9.39
C ILE A 127 15.11 7.76 -9.01
N ILE A 128 16.12 7.62 -9.85
CA ILE A 128 17.48 8.13 -9.57
C ILE A 128 17.45 9.65 -9.38
N ILE A 129 16.72 10.37 -10.24
CA ILE A 129 16.54 11.82 -10.13
C ILE A 129 15.81 12.17 -8.82
N GLY A 130 14.75 11.42 -8.46
CA GLY A 130 14.02 11.61 -7.21
C GLY A 130 14.88 11.41 -5.97
N VAL A 131 15.65 10.32 -5.91
CA VAL A 131 16.60 10.04 -4.81
C VAL A 131 17.70 11.08 -4.74
N THR A 132 18.23 11.51 -5.89
CA THR A 132 19.27 12.56 -5.94
C THR A 132 18.72 13.89 -5.47
N GLY A 133 17.51 14.27 -5.89
CA GLY A 133 16.83 15.48 -5.44
C GLY A 133 16.55 15.46 -3.94
N ALA A 134 16.05 14.33 -3.42
CA ALA A 134 15.85 14.14 -1.98
C ALA A 134 17.16 14.23 -1.19
N SER A 135 18.26 13.69 -1.74
CA SER A 135 19.59 13.76 -1.13
C SER A 135 20.11 15.19 -1.05
N ILE A 136 20.06 15.93 -2.17
CA ILE A 136 20.50 17.33 -2.22
C ILE A 136 19.66 18.19 -1.28
N GLY A 137 18.33 18.08 -1.38
CA GLY A 137 17.41 18.84 -0.52
C GLY A 137 17.60 18.52 0.96
N GLY A 138 17.73 17.24 1.29
CA GLY A 138 18.01 16.78 2.65
C GLY A 138 19.31 17.37 3.20
N ILE A 139 20.40 17.30 2.43
CA ILE A 139 21.72 17.82 2.85
C ILE A 139 21.68 19.34 3.05
N VAL A 140 21.04 20.08 2.14
CA VAL A 140 20.89 21.54 2.25
C VAL A 140 20.16 21.91 3.54
N VAL A 141 19.03 21.26 3.83
CA VAL A 141 18.30 21.47 5.08
C VAL A 141 19.13 21.02 6.28
N GLY A 142 19.82 19.88 6.18
CA GLY A 142 20.72 19.36 7.20
C GLY A 142 21.79 20.36 7.64
N PHE A 143 22.38 21.09 6.70
CA PHE A 143 23.36 22.13 7.01
C PHE A 143 22.77 23.28 7.83
N ILE A 144 21.51 23.67 7.60
CA ILE A 144 20.82 24.70 8.38
C ILE A 144 20.72 24.26 9.86
N PHE A 145 20.55 22.96 10.12
CA PHE A 145 20.48 22.38 11.46
C PHE A 145 21.83 21.90 12.00
N GLY A 146 22.95 22.21 11.33
CA GLY A 146 24.29 21.81 11.75
C GLY A 146 24.57 20.31 11.67
N LYS A 147 23.81 19.57 10.84
CA LYS A 147 24.03 18.13 10.59
C LYS A 147 25.05 17.91 9.48
N THR A 148 25.84 16.86 9.60
CA THR A 148 26.77 16.46 8.55
C THR A 148 26.03 15.79 7.39
N PRO A 149 26.53 15.88 6.14
CA PRO A 149 25.88 15.24 4.99
C PRO A 149 25.70 13.73 5.19
N ILE A 150 26.68 13.07 5.79
CA ILE A 150 26.63 11.63 6.05
C ILE A 150 25.55 11.27 7.09
N ASP A 151 25.37 12.08 8.14
CA ASP A 151 24.31 11.89 9.14
C ASP A 151 22.94 12.02 8.49
N VAL A 152 22.75 13.05 7.67
CA VAL A 152 21.50 13.28 6.93
C VAL A 152 21.19 12.13 5.98
N MET A 153 22.18 11.70 5.20
CA MET A 153 22.00 10.59 4.26
C MET A 153 21.64 9.30 4.99
N MET A 154 22.41 8.95 6.01
CA MET A 154 22.29 7.66 6.68
C MET A 154 21.04 7.57 7.56
N ASN A 155 20.68 8.64 8.25
CA ASN A 155 19.62 8.61 9.26
C ASN A 155 18.28 9.16 8.76
N TYR A 156 18.24 9.87 7.63
CA TYR A 156 17.01 10.46 7.09
C TYR A 156 16.73 10.02 5.66
N VAL A 157 17.61 10.36 4.71
CA VAL A 157 17.32 10.14 3.28
C VAL A 157 17.18 8.65 2.96
N LEU A 158 18.11 7.80 3.43
CA LEU A 158 18.07 6.37 3.15
C LEU A 158 16.85 5.66 3.77
N PRO A 159 16.49 5.89 5.06
CA PRO A 159 15.24 5.38 5.61
C PRO A 159 14.00 5.82 4.84
N ILE A 160 13.93 7.10 4.43
CA ILE A 160 12.74 7.66 3.76
C ILE A 160 12.58 7.12 2.34
N MET A 161 13.68 7.06 1.58
CA MET A 161 13.66 6.64 0.17
C MET A 161 13.80 5.11 0.00
N GLY A 162 14.02 4.38 1.10
CA GLY A 162 14.13 2.92 1.10
C GLY A 162 12.80 2.20 0.89
N GLY A 163 12.85 0.87 0.83
CA GLY A 163 11.69 0.00 0.60
C GLY A 163 10.74 -0.15 1.81
N GLY A 164 10.56 0.88 2.63
CA GLY A 164 9.76 0.82 3.86
C GLY A 164 10.35 -0.12 4.92
N THR A 165 9.54 -0.60 5.86
CA THR A 165 9.99 -1.39 7.01
C THR A 165 10.60 -2.73 6.60
N GLY A 166 9.86 -3.54 5.83
CA GLY A 166 10.24 -4.93 5.54
C GLY A 166 11.39 -5.07 4.56
N ALA A 167 11.36 -4.33 3.44
CA ALA A 167 12.37 -4.43 2.39
C ALA A 167 13.50 -3.40 2.53
N GLY A 168 13.32 -2.38 3.38
CA GLY A 168 14.29 -1.29 3.56
C GLY A 168 14.92 -1.29 4.95
N ALA A 169 14.16 -0.88 5.97
CA ALA A 169 14.70 -0.59 7.29
C ALA A 169 15.37 -1.80 7.96
N ILE A 170 14.79 -3.00 7.83
CA ILE A 170 15.37 -4.23 8.38
C ILE A 170 16.77 -4.52 7.77
N PRO A 171 16.92 -4.76 6.46
CA PRO A 171 18.24 -5.06 5.88
C PRO A 171 19.23 -3.89 6.00
N MET A 172 18.78 -2.64 5.93
CA MET A 172 19.66 -1.48 6.15
C MET A 172 20.20 -1.43 7.59
N SER A 173 19.39 -1.77 8.58
CA SER A 173 19.82 -1.83 9.99
C SER A 173 20.86 -2.94 10.23
N GLU A 174 20.74 -4.06 9.52
CA GLU A 174 21.73 -5.14 9.55
C GLU A 174 23.05 -4.72 8.92
N ILE A 175 23.01 -4.04 7.76
CA ILE A 175 24.21 -3.47 7.13
C ILE A 175 24.87 -2.46 8.06
N TRP A 176 24.10 -1.56 8.68
CA TRP A 176 24.59 -0.59 9.64
C TRP A 176 25.26 -1.27 10.84
N SER A 177 24.63 -2.30 11.40
CA SER A 177 25.16 -3.09 12.51
C SER A 177 26.48 -3.78 12.13
N SER A 178 26.54 -4.39 10.94
CA SER A 178 27.74 -5.07 10.44
C SER A 178 28.95 -4.14 10.26
N LYS A 179 28.71 -2.85 10.01
CA LYS A 179 29.77 -1.84 9.80
C LYS A 179 30.16 -1.11 11.08
N THR A 180 29.24 -0.94 12.01
CA THR A 180 29.46 -0.17 13.25
C THR A 180 29.76 -1.04 14.46
N GLY A 181 29.44 -2.34 14.41
CA GLY A 181 29.52 -3.26 15.56
C GLY A 181 28.44 -3.03 16.62
N ARG A 182 27.49 -2.12 16.37
CA ARG A 182 26.41 -1.76 17.30
C ARG A 182 25.13 -2.56 17.00
N PRO A 183 24.20 -2.68 17.96
CA PRO A 183 22.95 -3.41 17.74
C PRO A 183 22.09 -2.77 16.63
N ALA A 184 21.64 -3.57 15.66
CA ALA A 184 20.78 -3.10 14.55
C ALA A 184 19.51 -2.38 15.05
N SER A 185 18.97 -2.81 16.19
CA SER A 185 17.78 -2.22 16.83
C SER A 185 17.94 -0.73 17.14
N GLU A 186 19.17 -0.27 17.39
CA GLU A 186 19.44 1.13 17.71
C GLU A 186 19.15 2.04 16.52
N TRP A 187 19.73 1.72 15.36
CA TRP A 187 19.48 2.47 14.13
C TRP A 187 18.05 2.22 13.62
N PHE A 188 17.56 0.98 13.73
CA PHE A 188 16.21 0.61 13.29
C PHE A 188 15.12 1.42 13.99
N ALA A 189 15.19 1.60 15.31
CA ALA A 189 14.21 2.38 16.07
C ALA A 189 14.15 3.85 15.60
N PHE A 190 15.32 4.44 15.33
CA PHE A 190 15.40 5.79 14.78
C PHE A 190 14.82 5.85 13.35
N ALA A 191 15.25 4.93 12.48
CA ALA A 191 14.84 4.87 11.08
C ALA A 191 13.32 4.69 10.92
N ILE A 192 12.69 3.83 11.72
CA ILE A 192 11.23 3.62 11.70
C ILE A 192 10.47 4.87 12.15
N SER A 193 11.01 5.60 13.12
CA SER A 193 10.40 6.85 13.59
C SER A 193 10.40 7.91 12.48
N ILE A 194 11.54 8.11 11.81
CA ILE A 194 11.66 9.05 10.69
C ILE A 194 10.81 8.61 9.50
N LEU A 195 10.86 7.33 9.13
CA LEU A 195 10.05 6.76 8.04
C LEU A 195 8.55 6.99 8.27
N SER A 196 8.08 6.78 9.49
CA SER A 196 6.66 6.96 9.83
C SER A 196 6.19 8.40 9.65
N ILE A 197 7.00 9.37 10.07
CA ILE A 197 6.71 10.81 9.89
C ILE A 197 6.73 11.16 8.40
N ALA A 198 7.76 10.72 7.68
CA ALA A 198 7.90 11.00 6.26
C ALA A 198 6.76 10.40 5.43
N ASN A 199 6.25 9.22 5.80
CA ASN A 199 5.11 8.60 5.13
C ASN A 199 3.84 9.46 5.24
N ILE A 200 3.58 10.06 6.41
CA ILE A 200 2.44 10.99 6.59
C ILE A 200 2.62 12.22 5.69
N ILE A 201 3.82 12.79 5.66
CA ILE A 201 4.12 13.94 4.80
C ILE A 201 3.98 13.58 3.32
N ALA A 202 4.38 12.38 2.91
CA ALA A 202 4.24 11.89 1.54
C ALA A 202 2.78 11.74 1.13
N ILE A 203 1.92 11.19 2.00
CA ILE A 203 0.47 11.07 1.77
C ILE A 203 -0.15 12.45 1.55
N LEU A 204 0.15 13.41 2.44
CA LEU A 204 -0.36 14.79 2.32
C LEU A 204 0.17 15.49 1.06
N SER A 205 1.45 15.31 0.74
CA SER A 205 2.05 15.85 -0.47
C SER A 205 1.40 15.28 -1.73
N GLY A 206 1.05 13.99 -1.73
CA GLY A 206 0.32 13.35 -2.83
C GLY A 206 -1.07 13.96 -3.03
N ALA A 207 -1.81 14.22 -1.95
CA ALA A 207 -3.10 14.91 -2.02
C ALA A 207 -2.97 16.33 -2.57
N LEU A 208 -1.95 17.09 -2.13
CA LEU A 208 -1.67 18.43 -2.64
C LEU A 208 -1.26 18.41 -4.12
N LEU A 209 -0.45 17.44 -4.55
CA LEU A 209 -0.05 17.28 -5.95
C LEU A 209 -1.25 16.91 -6.85
N LYS A 210 -2.17 16.08 -6.37
CA LYS A 210 -3.44 15.79 -7.06
C LYS A 210 -4.20 17.09 -7.33
N LYS A 211 -4.41 17.91 -6.30
CA LYS A 211 -5.08 19.22 -6.42
C LYS A 211 -4.34 20.17 -7.38
N LEU A 212 -3.01 20.21 -7.30
CA LEU A 212 -2.21 21.02 -8.21
C LEU A 212 -2.41 20.58 -9.67
N GLY A 213 -2.52 19.27 -9.93
CA GLY A 213 -2.83 18.72 -11.24
C GLY A 213 -4.22 19.08 -11.74
N GLU A 214 -5.22 19.14 -10.86
CA GLU A 214 -6.59 19.57 -11.20
C GLU A 214 -6.63 21.04 -11.64
N VAL A 215 -5.88 21.92 -10.96
CA VAL A 215 -5.78 23.35 -11.30
C VAL A 215 -4.90 23.58 -12.54
N LYS A 216 -3.76 22.89 -12.62
CA LYS A 216 -2.81 23.01 -13.74
C LYS A 216 -2.79 21.72 -14.55
N GLN A 217 -3.72 21.64 -15.50
CA GLN A 217 -3.89 20.48 -16.38
C GLN A 217 -2.61 20.11 -17.17
N ASN A 218 -1.69 21.05 -17.40
CA ASN A 218 -0.42 20.79 -18.08
C ASN A 218 0.60 19.99 -17.24
N LEU A 219 0.37 19.84 -15.93
CA LEU A 219 1.26 19.13 -15.01
C LEU A 219 0.71 17.75 -14.62
N THR A 220 -0.47 17.35 -15.12
CA THR A 220 -1.12 16.09 -14.81
C THR A 220 -1.23 15.20 -16.03
N GLY A 221 -1.01 13.90 -15.83
CA GLY A 221 -1.38 12.86 -16.79
C GLY A 221 -2.75 12.23 -16.51
N ASN A 222 -3.53 12.80 -15.58
CA ASN A 222 -4.86 12.31 -15.18
C ASN A 222 -4.91 10.80 -14.86
N GLY A 223 -3.90 10.33 -14.12
CA GLY A 223 -3.75 8.92 -13.74
C GLY A 223 -2.82 8.12 -14.66
N GLU A 224 -2.36 8.70 -15.77
CA GLU A 224 -1.38 8.09 -16.68
C GLU A 224 0.02 8.67 -16.44
N LEU A 225 1.02 7.79 -16.29
CA LEU A 225 2.43 8.20 -16.15
C LEU A 225 3.12 8.39 -17.49
N ILE A 226 2.68 7.68 -18.54
CA ILE A 226 3.26 7.77 -19.87
C ILE A 226 2.38 8.67 -20.73
N ILE A 227 2.97 9.75 -21.24
CA ILE A 227 2.34 10.56 -22.27
C ILE A 227 2.63 9.88 -23.61
N ASP A 228 1.70 9.06 -24.09
CA ASP A 228 1.80 8.48 -25.43
C ASP A 228 1.06 9.39 -26.43
N ASN A 229 1.80 10.02 -27.35
CA ASN A 229 1.21 10.86 -28.40
C ASN A 229 0.38 10.06 -29.43
N SER A 230 0.41 8.73 -29.36
CA SER A 230 -0.46 7.82 -30.10
C SER A 230 -1.70 7.44 -29.28
N LYS A 231 -2.75 8.25 -29.38
CA LYS A 231 -4.10 7.99 -28.82
C LYS A 231 -4.78 6.68 -29.29
N GLU A 232 -4.07 5.76 -29.95
CA GLU A 232 -4.62 4.53 -30.54
C GLU A 232 -4.35 3.26 -29.73
N SER A 233 -3.29 3.17 -28.91
CA SER A 233 -2.92 1.88 -28.30
C SER A 233 -3.82 1.47 -27.13
N TYR A 234 -4.37 2.43 -26.37
CA TYR A 234 -5.20 2.12 -25.20
C TYR A 234 -6.67 1.81 -25.53
N LYS A 235 -7.18 2.25 -26.70
CA LYS A 235 -8.57 1.98 -27.10
C LYS A 235 -8.77 0.59 -27.72
N GLN A 236 -7.72 -0.09 -28.16
CA GLN A 236 -7.87 -1.30 -28.99
C GLN A 236 -8.00 -2.63 -28.24
N ASN A 237 -7.90 -2.67 -26.89
CA ASN A 237 -8.00 -3.93 -26.16
C ASN A 237 -8.98 -3.90 -24.97
N LYS A 238 -10.20 -3.41 -25.19
CA LYS A 238 -11.37 -4.05 -24.55
C LYS A 238 -11.63 -5.42 -25.18
N ARG A 239 -10.64 -6.31 -25.23
CA ARG A 239 -10.97 -7.75 -25.27
C ARG A 239 -11.57 -8.03 -23.91
N LYS A 240 -12.87 -8.37 -23.87
CA LYS A 240 -13.50 -8.94 -22.67
C LYS A 240 -12.55 -10.02 -22.17
N PHE A 241 -11.98 -9.82 -20.98
CA PHE A 241 -11.19 -10.84 -20.33
C PHE A 241 -12.14 -12.02 -20.09
N ASP A 242 -11.97 -13.08 -20.88
CA ASP A 242 -12.84 -14.24 -20.80
C ASP A 242 -12.36 -15.08 -19.63
N PHE A 243 -13.00 -14.87 -18.48
CA PHE A 243 -12.75 -15.61 -17.24
C PHE A 243 -12.79 -17.13 -17.45
N LYS A 244 -13.59 -17.59 -18.41
CA LYS A 244 -13.71 -19.01 -18.75
C LYS A 244 -12.42 -19.54 -19.38
N LYS A 245 -11.84 -18.77 -20.29
CA LYS A 245 -10.58 -19.12 -20.97
C LYS A 245 -9.37 -19.08 -20.02
N ALA A 246 -9.36 -18.13 -19.09
CA ALA A 246 -8.35 -18.05 -18.03
C ALA A 246 -8.45 -19.24 -17.06
N GLN A 247 -9.66 -19.60 -16.63
CA GLN A 247 -9.89 -20.80 -15.79
C GLN A 247 -9.51 -22.09 -16.52
N GLU A 248 -9.88 -22.24 -17.80
CA GLU A 248 -9.52 -23.42 -18.59
C GLU A 248 -8.00 -23.56 -18.76
N THR A 249 -7.29 -22.44 -18.95
CA THR A 249 -5.83 -22.44 -19.06
C THR A 249 -5.19 -22.85 -17.74
N LEU A 250 -5.66 -22.30 -16.61
CA LEU A 250 -5.17 -22.67 -15.27
C LEU A 250 -5.41 -24.16 -14.96
N VAL A 251 -6.59 -24.69 -15.33
CA VAL A 251 -6.93 -26.11 -15.17
C VAL A 251 -6.01 -26.99 -16.02
N LEU A 252 -5.74 -26.60 -17.28
CA LEU A 252 -4.85 -27.34 -18.18
C LEU A 252 -3.39 -27.36 -17.73
N GLU A 253 -2.95 -26.33 -17.01
CA GLU A 253 -1.58 -26.20 -16.49
C GLU A 253 -1.40 -26.93 -15.14
N LEU A 254 -2.47 -27.02 -14.35
CA LEU A 254 -2.52 -27.77 -13.09
C LEU A 254 -2.87 -29.26 -13.27
N THR A 255 -3.28 -29.69 -14.47
CA THR A 255 -3.53 -31.10 -14.76
C THR A 255 -2.20 -31.82 -15.06
N PRO A 256 -1.84 -32.89 -14.32
CA PRO A 256 -0.62 -33.65 -14.57
C PRO A 256 -0.58 -34.15 -16.02
N LYS A 257 0.60 -34.05 -16.66
CA LYS A 257 0.82 -34.31 -18.11
C LYS A 257 0.30 -35.66 -18.63
N GLY A 258 -0.08 -36.61 -17.77
CA GLY A 258 -0.58 -37.95 -18.11
C GLY A 258 -2.08 -38.07 -18.41
N LEU A 259 -2.89 -37.01 -18.30
CA LEU A 259 -4.36 -37.07 -18.51
C LEU A 259 -4.88 -36.15 -19.63
N LYS A 260 -4.02 -35.71 -20.57
CA LYS A 260 -4.46 -34.90 -21.72
C LYS A 260 -5.19 -35.76 -22.76
N GLY A 261 -6.52 -35.84 -22.65
CA GLY A 261 -7.38 -36.42 -23.68
C GLY A 261 -7.38 -35.63 -25.00
N PRO A 262 -7.78 -36.24 -26.12
CA PRO A 262 -7.49 -35.78 -27.50
C PRO A 262 -8.19 -34.49 -27.97
N ARG A 263 -8.80 -33.68 -27.10
CA ARG A 263 -9.47 -32.42 -27.50
C ARG A 263 -8.57 -31.18 -27.52
N ALA A 264 -7.32 -31.27 -27.08
CA ALA A 264 -6.47 -30.09 -26.87
C ALA A 264 -5.76 -29.52 -28.12
N GLN A 265 -6.02 -30.04 -29.33
CA GLN A 265 -5.27 -29.64 -30.55
C GLN A 265 -6.00 -28.69 -31.51
N LYS A 266 -7.21 -28.20 -31.19
CA LYS A 266 -8.02 -27.42 -32.16
C LYS A 266 -7.99 -25.90 -32.03
N PHE A 267 -7.11 -25.32 -31.21
CA PHE A 267 -6.98 -23.86 -31.12
C PHE A 267 -5.50 -23.46 -31.11
N SER A 268 -4.87 -23.49 -32.29
CA SER A 268 -3.64 -22.74 -32.61
C SER A 268 -4.00 -21.61 -33.55
#